data_AF-A0A1F8NT36-F1
#
_entry.id   AF-A0A1F8NT36-F1
#
_cell.length_a   1.000
_cell.length_b   1.000
_cell.length_c   1.000
_cell.angle_alpha   90.00
_cell.angle_beta   90.00
_cell.angle_gamma   90.00
#
_symmetry.space_group_name_H-M   'P 1'
#
loop_
_entity.id
_entity.type
_entity.pdbx_description
1 polymer ?
#
loop_
_entity_poly.entity_id
_entity_poly.type
_entity_poly.pdbx_seq_one_letter_code
_entity_poly.pdbx_strand_id
1 'polypeptide(L)'
;MNLNLHKELVFAIWNLPVNLYNYLLRPLRTLSVFPFLKPNWGTTAGPLLTWLGLRLPAVAFLNPRLYYAEQVTGLVYTLPFAAFALVASVLALRRSAPADRESAPAAEVSQAARPSARAIVIALMLGSLLTFFPILLFVVATTRYLADVVPTLAILASLDAWQWVDLRQRSGDSVRWLLFLIWLAALASVGVSLLAAVTGYDMRFEHLNPELFDRIVRFFAW
;
A
#
# COMPACT_ATOMS: atom_id res chain seq x y z
N MET A 1 3.50 27.96 -5.58
CA MET A 1 2.07 28.19 -5.27
C MET A 1 1.95 28.66 -3.82
N ASN A 2 1.24 29.76 -3.54
CA ASN A 2 1.11 30.26 -2.16
C ASN A 2 0.02 29.47 -1.41
N LEU A 3 0.43 28.45 -0.65
CA LEU A 3 -0.47 27.59 0.13
C LEU A 3 -1.22 28.35 1.23
N ASN A 4 -0.71 29.51 1.67
CA ASN A 4 -1.35 30.30 2.73
C ASN A 4 -2.73 30.84 2.34
N LEU A 5 -2.99 31.04 1.06
CA LEU A 5 -4.28 31.53 0.57
C LEU A 5 -5.36 30.44 0.58
N HIS A 6 -4.99 29.16 0.74
CA HIS A 6 -5.88 28.02 0.55
C HIS A 6 -5.73 26.98 1.68
N LYS A 7 -5.48 27.44 2.92
CA LYS A 7 -5.22 26.56 4.09
C LYS A 7 -6.33 25.54 4.31
N GLU A 8 -7.58 25.95 4.15
CA GLU A 8 -8.77 25.09 4.28
C GLU A 8 -8.82 23.95 3.25
N LEU A 9 -8.10 24.09 2.12
CA LEU A 9 -8.07 23.10 1.05
C LEU A 9 -6.89 22.15 1.14
N VAL A 10 -5.91 22.42 2.03
CA VAL A 10 -4.73 21.57 2.21
C VAL A 10 -5.12 20.20 2.76
N PHE A 11 -6.05 20.17 3.72
CA PHE A 11 -6.65 18.95 4.26
C PHE A 11 -8.16 18.99 4.05
N ALA A 12 -8.63 18.37 2.98
CA ALA A 12 -10.04 18.36 2.63
C ALA A 12 -10.54 16.91 2.48
N ILE A 13 -11.74 16.64 3.00
CA ILE A 13 -12.39 15.32 2.86
C ILE A 13 -12.60 14.95 1.38
N TRP A 14 -12.71 15.95 0.51
CA TRP A 14 -12.84 15.78 -0.94
C TRP A 14 -11.59 15.21 -1.61
N ASN A 15 -10.41 15.30 -0.98
CA ASN A 15 -9.18 14.67 -1.47
C ASN A 15 -9.19 13.15 -1.28
N LEU A 16 -9.98 12.65 -0.31
CA LEU A 16 -10.01 11.24 0.07
C LEU A 16 -10.25 10.28 -1.11
N PRO A 17 -11.29 10.41 -1.96
CA PRO A 17 -11.52 9.46 -3.05
C PRO A 17 -10.38 9.45 -4.09
N VAL A 18 -9.83 10.63 -4.43
CA VAL A 18 -8.77 10.75 -5.43
C VAL A 18 -7.45 10.18 -4.89
N ASN A 19 -7.10 10.50 -3.65
CA ASN A 19 -5.93 9.95 -3.00
C ASN A 19 -6.07 8.45 -2.76
N LEU A 20 -7.25 7.96 -2.39
CA LEU A 20 -7.50 6.53 -2.23
C LEU A 20 -7.27 5.79 -3.56
N TYR A 21 -7.77 6.33 -4.67
CA TYR A 21 -7.45 5.78 -6.00
C TYR A 21 -5.94 5.84 -6.29
N ASN A 22 -5.29 6.99 -6.05
CA ASN A 22 -3.88 7.19 -6.37
C ASN A 22 -2.96 6.25 -5.56
N TYR A 23 -3.24 6.07 -4.27
CA TYR A 23 -2.42 5.25 -3.38
C TYR A 23 -2.78 3.77 -3.41
N LEU A 24 -4.00 3.36 -3.78
CA LEU A 24 -4.35 1.94 -3.85
C LEU A 24 -4.24 1.36 -5.26
N LEU A 25 -4.77 2.06 -6.26
CA LEU A 25 -5.12 1.47 -7.56
C LEU A 25 -4.44 2.14 -8.76
N ARG A 26 -3.57 3.15 -8.56
CA ARG A 26 -2.89 3.79 -9.68
C ARG A 26 -1.91 2.81 -10.35
N PRO A 27 -2.09 2.50 -11.64
CA PRO A 27 -1.25 1.53 -12.33
C PRO A 27 0.15 2.07 -12.57
N LEU A 28 1.12 1.14 -12.66
CA LEU A 28 2.44 1.40 -13.21
C LEU A 28 2.36 1.56 -14.73
N ARG A 29 3.17 2.47 -15.28
CA ARG A 29 3.40 2.54 -16.72
C ARG A 29 4.53 1.58 -17.07
N THR A 30 4.30 0.69 -18.02
CA THR A 30 5.35 -0.15 -18.60
C THR A 30 6.09 0.61 -19.69
N LEU A 31 7.39 0.38 -19.80
CA LEU A 31 8.29 0.93 -20.79
C LEU A 31 8.98 -0.22 -21.52
N SER A 32 9.29 -0.04 -22.81
CA SER A 32 10.06 -1.02 -23.60
C SER A 32 11.55 -1.00 -23.30
N VAL A 33 12.01 0.00 -22.54
CA VAL A 33 13.41 0.21 -22.17
C VAL A 33 13.54 0.26 -20.66
N PHE A 34 14.70 -0.14 -20.14
CA PHE A 34 15.04 -0.02 -18.72
C PHE A 34 14.72 1.40 -18.22
N PRO A 35 14.05 1.55 -17.06
CA PRO A 35 13.79 0.55 -16.01
C PRO A 35 12.50 -0.26 -16.14
N PHE A 36 11.89 -0.31 -17.33
CA PHE A 36 10.70 -1.11 -17.69
C PHE A 36 9.40 -0.75 -16.96
N LEU A 37 9.47 -0.21 -15.75
CA LEU A 37 8.35 0.25 -14.94
C LEU A 37 8.62 1.68 -14.51
N LYS A 38 7.60 2.53 -14.63
CA LYS A 38 7.67 3.92 -14.18
C LYS A 38 6.35 4.30 -13.50
N PRO A 39 6.37 5.09 -12.41
CA PRO A 39 5.17 5.66 -11.84
C PRO A 39 4.42 6.48 -12.90
N ASN A 40 3.09 6.39 -12.89
CA ASN A 40 2.29 7.24 -13.75
C ASN A 40 2.25 8.67 -13.17
N TRP A 41 2.23 9.68 -14.04
CA TRP A 41 2.28 11.10 -13.68
C TRP A 41 1.03 11.83 -14.20
N GLY A 42 0.73 12.98 -13.61
CA GLY A 42 -0.39 13.83 -14.02
C GLY A 42 -1.67 13.68 -13.19
N THR A 43 -2.67 14.51 -13.53
CA THR A 43 -3.90 14.77 -12.77
C THR A 43 -5.12 13.98 -13.22
N THR A 44 -5.02 13.22 -14.31
CA THR A 44 -6.15 12.44 -14.81
C THR A 44 -6.41 11.24 -13.91
N ALA A 45 -7.57 11.23 -13.26
CA ALA A 45 -8.22 10.02 -12.78
C ALA A 45 -8.12 8.97 -13.90
N GLY A 46 -7.45 7.85 -13.62
CA GLY A 46 -7.09 6.91 -14.68
C GLY A 46 -8.30 6.34 -15.41
N PRO A 47 -8.08 5.66 -16.55
CA PRO A 47 -9.15 5.21 -17.45
C PRO A 47 -10.23 4.36 -16.78
N LEU A 48 -9.92 3.69 -15.66
CA LEU A 48 -10.89 2.93 -14.87
C LEU A 48 -12.06 3.79 -14.36
N LEU A 49 -11.77 4.97 -13.79
CA LEU A 49 -12.81 5.86 -13.25
C LEU A 49 -13.64 6.45 -14.38
N THR A 50 -12.99 6.85 -15.47
CA THR A 50 -13.66 7.29 -16.70
C THR A 50 -14.55 6.19 -17.30
N TRP A 51 -14.07 4.95 -17.31
CA TRP A 51 -14.79 3.78 -17.85
C TRP A 51 -15.99 3.38 -17.00
N LEU A 52 -15.89 3.47 -15.67
CA LEU A 52 -17.01 3.22 -14.75
C LEU A 52 -18.16 4.23 -14.88
N GLY A 53 -18.10 5.19 -15.81
CA GLY A 53 -19.08 6.28 -15.93
C GLY A 53 -19.07 7.24 -14.75
N LEU A 54 -18.24 6.95 -13.74
CA LEU A 54 -17.81 7.84 -12.69
C LEU A 54 -16.90 8.90 -13.32
N ARG A 55 -17.50 9.79 -14.11
CA ARG A 55 -16.99 11.16 -14.28
C ARG A 55 -17.02 11.80 -12.91
N LEU A 56 -16.14 11.34 -12.01
CA LEU A 56 -16.06 11.84 -10.66
C LEU A 56 -15.91 13.34 -10.82
N PRO A 57 -16.92 14.11 -10.38
CA PRO A 57 -16.81 15.55 -10.40
C PRO A 57 -15.59 16.00 -9.58
N ALA A 58 -14.95 15.12 -8.81
CA ALA A 58 -13.71 15.36 -8.08
C ALA A 58 -12.60 16.03 -8.91
N VAL A 59 -12.43 15.73 -10.21
CA VAL A 59 -11.43 16.47 -11.04
C VAL A 59 -11.94 17.86 -11.45
N ALA A 60 -13.26 18.09 -11.43
CA ALA A 60 -13.89 19.39 -11.67
C ALA A 60 -14.08 20.22 -10.37
N PHE A 61 -14.19 19.58 -9.20
CA PHE A 61 -14.33 20.20 -7.87
C PHE A 61 -12.98 20.48 -7.21
N LEU A 62 -11.99 19.64 -7.46
CA LEU A 62 -10.61 20.01 -7.18
C LEU A 62 -10.25 21.08 -8.19
N ASN A 63 -10.02 22.31 -7.72
CA ASN A 63 -9.38 23.32 -8.54
C ASN A 63 -8.13 22.67 -9.15
N PRO A 64 -8.07 22.45 -10.48
CA PRO A 64 -6.99 21.68 -11.10
C PRO A 64 -5.62 22.31 -10.86
N ARG A 65 -5.61 23.57 -10.43
CA ARG A 65 -4.42 24.33 -10.05
C ARG A 65 -3.90 23.99 -8.65
N LEU A 66 -4.71 23.42 -7.77
CA LEU A 66 -4.36 23.19 -6.37
C LEU A 66 -4.01 21.73 -6.07
N TYR A 67 -4.71 20.77 -6.68
CA TYR A 67 -4.41 19.35 -6.49
C TYR A 67 -3.21 18.94 -7.33
N TYR A 68 -2.20 18.34 -6.68
CA TYR A 68 -0.98 17.90 -7.35
C TYR A 68 -0.67 16.46 -6.97
N ALA A 69 -0.72 15.56 -7.96
CA ALA A 69 -0.27 14.19 -7.80
C ALA A 69 1.09 14.03 -8.47
N GLU A 70 2.10 13.77 -7.65
CA GLU A 70 3.43 13.39 -8.12
C GLU A 70 3.43 11.99 -8.74
N GLN A 71 4.63 11.48 -8.99
CA GLN A 71 4.92 10.10 -9.35
C GLN A 71 4.51 9.16 -8.22
N VAL A 72 3.23 8.76 -8.22
CA VAL A 72 2.62 7.85 -7.26
C VAL A 72 2.30 6.54 -7.95
N THR A 73 2.53 5.44 -7.23
CA THR A 73 2.11 4.11 -7.67
C THR A 73 1.20 3.50 -6.62
N GLY A 74 0.15 2.82 -7.06
CA GLY A 74 -0.79 2.14 -6.17
C GLY A 74 -0.15 0.96 -5.43
N LEU A 75 -0.50 0.82 -4.16
CA LEU A 75 -0.08 -0.27 -3.26
C LEU A 75 -0.39 -1.65 -3.81
N VAL A 76 -1.48 -1.81 -4.58
CA VAL A 76 -1.82 -3.10 -5.18
C VAL A 76 -0.74 -3.58 -6.17
N TYR A 77 -0.08 -2.64 -6.86
CA TYR A 77 0.95 -2.96 -7.85
C TYR A 77 2.35 -3.02 -7.24
N THR A 78 2.65 -2.18 -6.24
CA THR A 78 3.97 -2.13 -5.60
C THR A 78 4.14 -3.14 -4.47
N LEU A 79 3.05 -3.44 -3.77
CA LEU A 79 3.03 -4.31 -2.60
C LEU A 79 1.89 -5.33 -2.72
N PRO A 80 1.88 -6.19 -3.76
CA PRO A 80 0.91 -7.27 -3.86
C PRO A 80 0.89 -8.17 -2.61
N PHE A 81 2.01 -8.29 -1.89
CA PHE A 81 2.07 -9.00 -0.61
C PHE A 81 1.14 -8.39 0.46
N ALA A 82 0.94 -7.07 0.48
CA ALA A 82 0.06 -6.40 1.44
C ALA A 82 -1.43 -6.77 1.24
N ALA A 83 -1.83 -7.22 0.05
CA ALA A 83 -3.20 -7.68 -0.18
C ALA A 83 -3.54 -8.92 0.66
N PHE A 84 -2.56 -9.82 0.88
CA PHE A 84 -2.76 -11.00 1.74
C PHE A 84 -2.98 -10.62 3.20
N ALA A 85 -2.34 -9.55 3.67
CA ALA A 85 -2.58 -8.98 5.00
C ALA A 85 -4.05 -8.59 5.15
N LEU A 86 -4.57 -7.83 4.19
CA LEU A 86 -5.95 -7.33 4.26
C LEU A 86 -6.96 -8.48 4.39
N VAL A 87 -6.87 -9.51 3.54
CA VAL A 87 -7.83 -10.62 3.60
C VAL A 87 -7.66 -11.45 4.88
N ALA A 88 -6.43 -11.70 5.32
CA ALA A 88 -6.17 -12.43 6.56
C ALA A 88 -6.69 -11.68 7.79
N SER A 89 -6.38 -10.39 7.91
CA SER A 89 -6.93 -9.48 8.93
C SER A 89 -8.47 -9.52 8.96
N VAL A 90 -9.13 -9.43 7.81
CA VAL A 90 -10.60 -9.52 7.72
C VAL A 90 -11.12 -10.89 8.20
N LEU A 91 -10.46 -11.98 7.84
CA LEU A 91 -10.85 -13.33 8.28
C LEU A 91 -10.62 -13.53 9.79
N ALA A 92 -9.53 -13.00 10.34
CA ALA A 92 -9.22 -13.04 11.77
C ALA A 92 -10.27 -12.25 12.59
N LEU A 93 -10.68 -11.09 12.10
CA LEU A 93 -11.74 -10.29 12.71
C LEU A 93 -13.11 -11.00 12.67
N ARG A 94 -13.44 -11.67 11.56
CA ARG A 94 -14.72 -12.42 11.44
C ARG A 94 -14.82 -13.63 12.37
N ARG A 95 -13.71 -14.34 12.59
CA ARG A 95 -13.67 -15.53 13.47
C ARG A 95 -13.72 -15.18 14.96
N SER A 96 -13.59 -13.90 15.28
CA SER A 96 -13.57 -13.40 16.65
C SER A 96 -14.98 -13.20 17.25
N ALA A 97 -16.03 -13.69 16.59
CA ALA A 97 -17.36 -13.73 17.19
C ALA A 97 -17.28 -14.51 18.52
N PRO A 98 -17.85 -13.99 19.62
CA PRO A 98 -17.80 -14.62 20.94
C PRO A 98 -18.70 -15.85 20.94
N ALA A 99 -18.24 -16.96 20.36
CA ALA A 99 -19.07 -18.16 20.25
C ALA A 99 -19.17 -18.93 21.58
N ASP A 100 -18.15 -18.95 22.45
CA ASP A 100 -18.15 -19.86 23.60
C ASP A 100 -17.51 -19.29 24.88
N ARG A 101 -17.72 -18.00 25.18
CA ARG A 101 -17.17 -17.38 26.42
C ARG A 101 -17.97 -17.69 27.69
N GLU A 102 -19.04 -18.47 27.59
CA GLU A 102 -20.02 -18.66 28.67
C GLU A 102 -19.71 -19.81 29.64
N SER A 103 -18.55 -20.48 29.58
CA SER A 103 -18.30 -21.66 30.44
C SER A 103 -16.90 -21.82 31.03
N ALA A 104 -16.05 -20.79 31.01
CA ALA A 104 -14.74 -20.89 31.68
C ALA A 104 -14.85 -20.50 33.17
N PRO A 105 -14.62 -21.45 34.11
CA PRO A 105 -14.72 -21.19 35.55
C PRO A 105 -13.69 -20.15 36.01
N ALA A 106 -14.10 -19.30 36.96
CA ALA A 106 -13.44 -18.07 37.42
C ALA A 106 -12.09 -18.23 38.16
N ALA A 107 -11.39 -19.35 38.00
CA ALA A 107 -10.19 -19.67 38.76
C ALA A 107 -8.96 -19.71 37.85
N GLU A 108 -8.31 -18.55 37.67
CA GLU A 108 -6.84 -18.36 37.59
C GLU A 108 -6.51 -16.92 37.16
N VAL A 109 -6.61 -16.00 38.13
CA VAL A 109 -6.17 -14.60 38.01
C VAL A 109 -4.70 -14.53 38.47
N SER A 110 -3.73 -14.83 37.60
CA SER A 110 -2.33 -14.33 37.66
C SER A 110 -1.39 -14.88 36.57
N GLN A 111 -1.86 -15.01 35.33
CA GLN A 111 -0.94 -14.98 34.20
C GLN A 111 -0.88 -13.55 33.69
N ALA A 112 0.25 -12.87 33.94
CA ALA A 112 0.53 -11.52 33.46
C ALA A 112 0.01 -11.35 32.03
N ALA A 113 -0.81 -10.31 31.82
CA ALA A 113 -1.58 -10.08 30.60
C ALA A 113 -0.67 -9.98 29.36
N ARG A 114 -0.28 -11.14 28.81
CA ARG A 114 0.42 -11.22 27.54
C ARG A 114 -0.55 -10.65 26.51
N PRO A 115 -0.18 -9.59 25.79
CA PRO A 115 -1.04 -9.05 24.75
C PRO A 115 -1.34 -10.17 23.78
N SER A 116 -2.62 -10.51 23.64
CA SER A 116 -3.04 -11.50 22.65
C SER A 116 -2.52 -11.06 21.28
N ALA A 117 -2.11 -12.00 20.42
CA ALA A 117 -1.68 -11.69 19.05
C ALA A 117 -2.71 -10.81 18.31
N ARG A 118 -4.00 -11.00 18.62
CA ARG A 118 -5.11 -10.17 18.16
C ARG A 118 -4.98 -8.70 18.56
N ALA A 119 -4.62 -8.41 19.80
CA ALA A 119 -4.42 -7.03 20.26
C ALA A 119 -3.30 -6.34 19.46
N ILE A 120 -2.22 -7.08 19.15
CA ILE A 120 -1.12 -6.59 18.32
C ILE A 120 -1.59 -6.31 16.89
N VAL A 121 -2.33 -7.23 16.26
CA VAL A 121 -2.90 -7.03 14.91
C VAL A 121 -3.81 -5.81 14.88
N ILE A 122 -4.75 -5.69 15.83
CA ILE A 122 -5.67 -4.54 15.91
C ILE A 122 -4.88 -3.24 16.09
N ALA A 123 -3.87 -3.21 16.96
CA ALA A 123 -3.04 -2.04 17.17
C ALA A 123 -2.27 -1.65 15.89
N LEU A 124 -1.72 -2.63 15.15
CA LEU A 124 -1.03 -2.38 13.89
C LEU A 124 -1.97 -1.92 12.77
N MET A 125 -3.17 -2.50 12.67
CA MET A 125 -4.20 -2.07 11.73
C MET A 125 -4.64 -0.63 12.01
N LEU A 126 -4.96 -0.31 13.26
CA LEU A 126 -5.35 1.03 13.67
C LEU A 126 -4.21 2.02 13.49
N GLY A 127 -2.98 1.65 13.87
CA GLY A 127 -1.78 2.47 13.65
C GLY A 127 -1.58 2.79 12.17
N SER A 128 -1.64 1.78 11.31
CA SER A 128 -1.52 1.96 9.85
C SER A 128 -2.62 2.85 9.29
N LEU A 129 -3.87 2.65 9.73
CA LEU A 129 -5.01 3.47 9.30
C LEU A 129 -4.87 4.92 9.78
N LEU A 130 -4.45 5.14 11.02
CA LEU A 130 -4.24 6.46 11.60
C LEU A 130 -3.09 7.21 10.91
N THR A 131 -2.01 6.52 10.52
CA THR A 131 -0.93 7.12 9.72
C THR A 131 -1.38 7.42 8.29
N PHE A 132 -2.19 6.56 7.68
CA PHE A 132 -2.64 6.72 6.29
C PHE A 132 -3.75 7.76 6.13
N PHE A 133 -4.62 7.92 7.14
CA PHE A 133 -5.76 8.83 7.11
C PHE A 133 -5.41 10.30 6.78
N PRO A 134 -4.45 10.97 7.45
CA PRO A 134 -4.09 12.34 7.11
C PRO A 134 -3.49 12.45 5.70
N ILE A 135 -2.79 11.42 5.22
CA ILE A 135 -2.23 11.35 3.86
C ILE A 135 -3.36 11.34 2.83
N LEU A 136 -4.48 10.67 3.11
CA LEU A 136 -5.65 10.65 2.23
C LEU A 136 -6.36 12.01 2.16
N LEU A 137 -6.29 12.81 3.23
CA LEU A 137 -6.90 14.14 3.26
C LEU A 137 -6.01 15.22 2.63
N PHE A 138 -4.72 14.96 2.47
CA PHE A 138 -3.75 15.94 2.02
C PHE A 138 -3.88 16.25 0.52
N VAL A 139 -3.71 17.53 0.14
CA VAL A 139 -3.89 17.99 -1.25
C VAL A 139 -2.81 17.50 -2.23
N VAL A 140 -1.68 17.00 -1.71
CA VAL A 140 -0.58 16.47 -2.53
C VAL A 140 -0.46 14.97 -2.36
N ALA A 141 -0.45 14.23 -3.48
CA ALA A 141 -0.17 12.81 -3.48
C ALA A 141 1.30 12.55 -3.87
N THR A 142 2.08 11.89 -3.01
CA THR A 142 3.51 11.59 -3.26
C THR A 142 3.88 10.18 -2.80
N THR A 143 4.84 9.53 -3.45
CA THR A 143 5.40 8.25 -2.98
C THR A 143 6.05 8.36 -1.62
N ARG A 144 6.57 9.54 -1.26
CA ARG A 144 7.20 9.77 0.03
C ARG A 144 6.24 9.53 1.19
N TYR A 145 5.02 10.05 1.11
CA TYR A 145 4.02 9.81 2.16
C TYR A 145 3.61 8.34 2.23
N LEU A 146 3.54 7.67 1.08
CA LEU A 146 3.25 6.24 1.05
C LEU A 146 4.33 5.43 1.79
N ALA A 147 5.59 5.82 1.64
CA ALA A 147 6.74 5.17 2.29
C ALA A 147 6.65 5.16 3.82
N ASP A 148 5.92 6.10 4.44
CA ASP A 148 5.70 6.13 5.89
C ASP A 148 4.72 5.03 6.36
N VAL A 149 3.86 4.54 5.47
CA VAL A 149 2.84 3.51 5.74
C VAL A 149 3.31 2.11 5.35
N VAL A 150 4.26 2.00 4.41
CA VAL A 150 4.75 0.69 3.93
C VAL A 150 5.34 -0.19 5.05
N PRO A 151 6.18 0.30 5.99
CA PRO A 151 6.77 -0.55 7.02
C PRO A 151 5.72 -1.19 7.95
N THR A 152 4.69 -0.42 8.35
CA THR A 152 3.62 -0.93 9.21
C THR A 152 2.76 -1.96 8.49
N LEU A 153 2.44 -1.72 7.21
CA LEU A 153 1.76 -2.70 6.36
C LEU A 153 2.59 -3.97 6.14
N ALA A 154 3.91 -3.86 5.98
CA ALA A 154 4.78 -5.01 5.80
C ALA A 154 4.86 -5.89 7.06
N ILE A 155 4.93 -5.27 8.25
CA ILE A 155 4.88 -6.00 9.53
C ILE A 155 3.51 -6.68 9.70
N LEU A 156 2.42 -5.97 9.44
CA LEU A 156 1.07 -6.51 9.51
C LEU A 156 0.90 -7.70 8.56
N ALA A 157 1.34 -7.57 7.31
CA ALA A 157 1.31 -8.63 6.31
C ALA A 157 2.11 -9.87 6.73
N SER A 158 3.27 -9.66 7.37
CA SER A 158 4.12 -10.75 7.86
C SER A 158 3.47 -11.50 9.03
N LEU A 159 2.88 -10.78 9.98
CA LEU A 159 2.15 -11.38 11.11
C LEU A 159 0.91 -12.14 10.65
N ASP A 160 0.17 -11.59 9.69
CA ASP A 160 -1.01 -12.21 9.13
C ASP A 160 -0.67 -13.47 8.32
N ALA A 161 0.41 -13.42 7.52
CA ALA A 161 0.93 -14.58 6.83
C ALA A 161 1.30 -15.70 7.81
N TRP A 162 1.99 -15.37 8.91
CA TRP A 162 2.29 -16.33 9.97
C TRP A 162 1.01 -16.94 10.54
N GLN A 163 0.07 -16.12 11.00
CA GLN A 163 -1.18 -16.60 11.61
C GLN A 163 -1.94 -17.51 10.66
N TRP A 164 -1.92 -17.21 9.36
CA TRP A 164 -2.64 -18.03 8.39
C TRP A 164 -2.00 -19.40 8.16
N VAL A 165 -0.66 -19.47 8.19
CA VAL A 165 0.09 -20.74 8.16
C VAL A 165 -0.21 -21.55 9.42
N ASP A 166 -0.21 -20.90 10.59
CA ASP A 166 -0.53 -21.54 11.87
C ASP A 166 -1.93 -22.16 11.87
N LEU A 167 -2.93 -21.38 11.41
CA LEU A 167 -4.31 -21.83 11.28
C LEU A 167 -4.51 -22.99 10.29
N ARG A 168 -3.60 -23.16 9.32
CA ARG A 168 -3.63 -24.23 8.33
C ARG A 168 -2.61 -25.34 8.60
N GLN A 169 -2.01 -25.42 9.78
CA GLN A 169 -1.08 -26.49 10.16
C GLN A 169 -1.63 -27.93 10.05
N ARG A 170 -2.91 -28.10 9.71
CA ARG A 170 -3.47 -29.38 9.24
C ARG A 170 -3.03 -29.62 7.78
N SER A 171 -1.79 -30.10 7.67
CA SER A 171 -1.07 -30.66 6.51
C SER A 171 -1.88 -30.83 5.21
N GLY A 172 -1.63 -29.97 4.25
CA GLY A 172 -2.03 -30.15 2.86
C GLY A 172 -1.15 -29.35 1.90
N ASP A 173 -1.02 -29.82 0.66
CA ASP A 173 -0.25 -29.14 -0.39
C ASP A 173 -0.72 -27.68 -0.63
N SER A 174 -1.96 -27.36 -0.26
CA SER A 174 -2.49 -26.00 -0.31
C SER A 174 -1.70 -24.98 0.52
N VAL A 175 -1.12 -25.38 1.67
CA VAL A 175 -0.30 -24.47 2.50
C VAL A 175 1.04 -24.18 1.84
N ARG A 176 1.64 -25.19 1.20
CA ARG A 176 2.90 -25.04 0.45
C ARG A 176 2.71 -24.10 -0.75
N TRP A 177 1.66 -24.32 -1.54
CA TRP A 177 1.31 -23.45 -2.66
C TRP A 177 1.08 -22.01 -2.22
N LEU A 178 0.38 -21.84 -1.11
CA LEU A 178 0.17 -20.53 -0.54
C LEU A 178 1.48 -19.85 -0.13
N LEU A 179 2.33 -20.54 0.64
CA LEU A 179 3.62 -19.99 1.07
C LEU A 179 4.48 -19.58 -0.14
N PHE A 180 4.46 -20.39 -1.20
CA PHE A 180 5.09 -20.06 -2.46
C PHE A 180 4.53 -18.78 -3.08
N LEU A 181 3.20 -18.61 -3.12
CA LEU A 181 2.57 -17.39 -3.64
C LEU A 181 2.91 -16.15 -2.80
N ILE A 182 2.92 -16.27 -1.47
CA ILE A 182 3.32 -15.20 -0.56
C ILE A 182 4.76 -14.79 -0.83
N TRP A 183 5.67 -15.77 -0.91
CA TRP A 183 7.09 -15.52 -1.17
C TRP A 183 7.32 -14.87 -2.54
N LEU A 184 6.63 -15.37 -3.57
CA LEU A 184 6.68 -14.80 -4.92
C LEU A 184 6.16 -13.35 -4.93
N ALA A 185 5.06 -13.07 -4.23
CA ALA A 185 4.52 -11.71 -4.11
C ALA A 185 5.47 -10.78 -3.35
N ALA A 186 6.15 -11.26 -2.29
CA ALA A 186 7.15 -10.50 -1.57
C ALA A 186 8.35 -10.17 -2.46
N LEU A 187 8.88 -11.16 -3.20
CA LEU A 187 9.98 -10.95 -4.14
C LEU A 187 9.62 -9.98 -5.26
N ALA A 188 8.41 -10.11 -5.81
CA ALA A 188 7.88 -9.17 -6.80
C ALA A 188 7.78 -7.74 -6.22
N SER A 189 7.32 -7.60 -4.98
CA SER A 189 7.22 -6.30 -4.30
C SER A 189 8.59 -5.63 -4.15
N VAL A 190 9.62 -6.41 -3.78
CA VAL A 190 11.01 -5.92 -3.71
C VAL A 190 11.50 -5.48 -5.09
N GLY A 191 11.32 -6.31 -6.12
CA GLY A 191 11.72 -5.98 -7.49
C GLY A 191 11.05 -4.72 -8.02
N VAL A 192 9.73 -4.60 -7.86
CA VAL A 192 8.96 -3.41 -8.26
C VAL A 192 9.42 -2.18 -7.48
N SER A 193 9.67 -2.31 -6.18
CA SER A 193 10.13 -1.19 -5.34
C SER A 193 11.52 -0.71 -5.74
N LEU A 194 12.44 -1.62 -6.07
CA LEU A 194 13.78 -1.27 -6.57
C LEU A 194 13.70 -0.54 -7.91
N LEU A 195 12.91 -1.06 -8.86
CA LEU A 195 12.72 -0.40 -10.16
C LEU A 195 12.06 0.98 -10.00
N ALA A 196 11.05 1.08 -9.13
CA ALA A 196 10.38 2.34 -8.82
C ALA A 196 11.34 3.35 -8.19
N ALA A 197 12.26 2.91 -7.32
CA ALA A 197 13.27 3.76 -6.69
C ALA A 197 14.25 4.35 -7.71
N VAL A 198 14.65 3.58 -8.73
CA VAL A 198 15.49 4.07 -9.84
C VAL A 198 14.77 5.19 -10.61
N THR A 199 13.47 5.04 -10.84
CA THR A 199 12.63 6.05 -11.52
C THR A 199 12.10 7.17 -10.63
N GLY A 200 12.56 7.25 -9.38
CA GLY A 200 11.97 8.14 -8.38
C GLY A 200 12.02 9.62 -8.73
N TYR A 201 11.56 10.44 -7.78
CA TYR A 201 11.46 11.89 -7.89
C TYR A 201 12.71 12.51 -8.58
N ASP A 202 12.47 13.30 -9.64
CA ASP A 202 13.48 13.96 -10.48
C ASP A 202 14.52 13.05 -11.15
N MET A 203 14.24 11.76 -11.39
CA MET A 203 15.21 10.85 -12.03
C MET A 203 16.58 10.90 -11.34
N ARG A 204 16.60 11.04 -10.01
CA ARG A 204 17.81 11.31 -9.23
C ARG A 204 18.94 10.31 -9.51
N PHE A 205 18.62 9.04 -9.74
CA PHE A 205 19.64 8.04 -10.05
C PHE A 205 20.36 8.33 -11.38
N GLU A 206 19.61 8.69 -12.42
CA GLU A 206 20.15 9.09 -13.73
C GLU A 206 20.98 10.37 -13.62
N HIS A 207 20.48 11.38 -12.91
CA HIS A 207 21.22 12.63 -12.73
C HIS A 207 22.49 12.49 -11.88
N LEU A 208 22.48 11.65 -10.85
CA LEU A 208 23.63 11.46 -9.95
C LEU A 208 24.65 10.46 -10.52
N ASN A 209 24.24 9.52 -11.35
CA ASN A 209 25.11 8.45 -11.89
C ASN A 209 24.83 8.17 -13.38
N PRO A 210 24.99 9.16 -14.28
CA PRO A 210 24.60 9.02 -15.68
C PRO A 210 25.36 7.89 -16.38
N GLU A 211 26.66 7.74 -16.13
CA GLU A 211 27.46 6.66 -16.74
C GLU A 211 26.99 5.26 -16.33
N LEU A 212 26.63 5.07 -15.06
CA LEU A 212 26.13 3.79 -14.57
C LEU A 212 24.74 3.49 -15.13
N PHE A 213 23.87 4.51 -15.18
CA PHE A 213 22.55 4.38 -15.76
C PHE A 213 22.63 3.99 -17.24
N ASP A 214 23.47 4.65 -18.02
CA ASP A 214 23.71 4.32 -19.44
C ASP A 214 24.22 2.89 -19.62
N ARG A 215 25.14 2.42 -18.77
CA ARG A 215 25.63 1.03 -18.82
C ARG A 215 24.50 0.04 -18.56
N ILE A 216 23.63 0.31 -17.58
CA ILE A 216 22.48 -0.55 -17.27
C ILE A 216 21.48 -0.54 -18.42
N VAL A 217 21.14 0.63 -18.98
CA VAL A 217 20.24 0.74 -20.13
C VAL A 217 20.78 -0.05 -21.33
N ARG A 218 22.09 0.09 -21.65
CA ARG A 218 22.73 -0.65 -22.74
C ARG A 218 22.79 -2.15 -22.48
N PHE A 219 23.00 -2.57 -21.23
CA PHE A 219 22.98 -3.99 -20.86
C PHE A 219 21.62 -4.64 -21.15
N PHE A 220 20.53 -3.91 -20.92
CA PHE A 220 19.17 -4.38 -21.16
C PHE A 220 18.63 -4.11 -22.58
N ALA A 221 19.40 -3.47 -23.45
CA ALA A 221 18.98 -3.16 -24.82
C ALA A 221 19.23 -4.31 -25.83
N TRP A 222 19.81 -5.42 -25.36
CA TRP A 222 20.08 -6.64 -26.13
C TRP A 222 19.02 -7.70 -25.87
#